data_AF-A0A559MAV2-F1
#
_entry.id   AF-A0A559MAV2-F1
#
_cell.length_a   1.000
_cell.length_b   1.000
_cell.length_c   1.000
_cell.angle_alpha   90.00
_cell.angle_beta   90.00
_cell.angle_gamma   90.00
#
_symmetry.space_group_name_H-M   'P 1'
#
loop_
_entity.id
_entity.type
_entity.pdbx_description
1 polymer ?
#
loop_
_entity_poly.entity_id
_entity_poly.type
_entity_poly.pdbx_seq_one_letter_code
_entity_poly.pdbx_strand_id
1 'polypeptide(L)'
;MAQAGLTESNGSTWISAGDEMGKYELTHCNYGKSKSSLQDFDLKAVQGLRVEHVLSLINQKGQHKYKLHRTGVGCRYWVQTIIKDLNDSNFIKKSSPVSAAKAIDGLRYNYSAEQGPVFEEVEKGTFV
;
A
#
# COMPACT_ATOMS: atom_id res chain seq x y z
N MET A 1 -26.41 42.26 -1.12
CA MET A 1 -26.48 41.90 0.31
C MET A 1 -26.12 40.45 0.46
N ALA A 2 -25.19 40.16 1.36
CA ALA A 2 -24.79 38.81 1.76
C ALA A 2 -25.92 38.13 2.56
N GLN A 3 -25.99 36.80 2.52
CA GLN A 3 -25.77 36.00 3.73
C GLN A 3 -25.42 34.55 3.38
N ALA A 4 -24.45 34.04 4.12
CA ALA A 4 -23.89 32.70 4.04
C ALA A 4 -24.75 31.68 4.80
N GLY A 5 -24.62 30.41 4.42
CA GLY A 5 -25.03 29.25 5.20
C GLY A 5 -24.00 28.13 5.02
N LEU A 6 -23.12 27.97 6.02
CA LEU A 6 -22.40 26.73 6.34
C LEU A 6 -23.45 25.76 6.93
N THR A 7 -23.44 24.43 6.83
CA THR A 7 -22.41 23.37 6.89
C THR A 7 -23.12 22.06 6.54
N GLU A 8 -22.42 21.07 5.98
CA GLU A 8 -22.27 19.71 6.54
C GLU A 8 -21.48 18.84 5.55
N SER A 9 -20.25 18.52 5.93
CA SER A 9 -19.34 17.65 5.17
C SER A 9 -19.67 16.19 5.47
N ASN A 10 -20.44 15.55 4.60
CA ASN A 10 -20.57 14.09 4.55
C ASN A 10 -20.60 13.64 3.09
N GLY A 11 -19.41 13.47 2.52
CA GLY A 11 -19.26 12.96 1.16
C GLY A 11 -17.81 12.63 0.91
N SER A 12 -17.45 11.36 1.09
CA SER A 12 -16.19 10.81 0.62
C SER A 12 -16.08 11.11 -0.87
N THR A 13 -15.29 12.12 -1.21
CA THR A 13 -15.07 12.54 -2.59
C THR A 13 -14.25 11.43 -3.25
N TRP A 14 -14.88 10.70 -4.16
CA TRP A 14 -14.18 9.75 -5.03
C TRP A 14 -13.11 10.51 -5.79
N ILE A 15 -11.89 9.96 -5.74
CA ILE A 15 -10.69 10.48 -6.42
C ILE A 15 -11.07 10.79 -7.87
N SER A 16 -11.02 12.07 -8.23
CA SER A 16 -11.25 12.50 -9.61
C SER A 16 -10.08 12.07 -10.47
N ALA A 17 -10.32 11.79 -11.76
CA ALA A 17 -9.33 11.30 -12.73
C ALA A 17 -8.14 12.25 -13.04
N GLY A 18 -7.86 13.22 -12.17
CA GLY A 18 -6.71 14.12 -12.21
C GLY A 18 -5.75 13.99 -11.00
N ASP A 19 -6.06 13.18 -9.99
CA ASP A 19 -5.19 13.00 -8.83
C ASP A 19 -4.12 11.93 -9.13
N GLU A 20 -3.10 12.30 -9.92
CA GLU A 20 -1.91 11.46 -10.16
C GLU A 20 -1.13 11.18 -8.86
N MET A 21 -1.30 12.03 -7.83
CA MET A 21 -0.63 11.89 -6.55
C MET A 21 -1.35 10.85 -5.68
N GLY A 22 -0.64 9.80 -5.27
CA GLY A 22 -1.12 8.93 -4.21
C GLY A 22 -1.27 9.72 -2.91
N LYS A 23 -2.35 9.47 -2.16
CA LYS A 23 -2.55 10.06 -0.84
C LYS A 23 -1.80 9.24 0.20
N TYR A 24 -0.78 9.83 0.84
CA TYR A 24 -0.05 9.20 1.94
C TYR A 24 -0.56 9.73 3.29
N GLU A 25 -1.28 8.88 4.03
CA GLU A 25 -1.84 9.20 5.35
C GLU A 25 -1.40 8.19 6.41
N LEU A 26 -1.14 8.68 7.62
CA LEU A 26 -0.88 7.85 8.78
C LEU A 26 -2.14 7.74 9.63
N THR A 27 -2.68 6.52 9.70
CA THR A 27 -3.86 6.21 10.51
C THR A 27 -3.57 5.00 11.39
N HIS A 28 -4.02 5.02 12.63
CA HIS A 28 -3.94 3.87 13.52
C HIS A 28 -5.08 2.89 13.22
N CYS A 29 -4.72 1.67 12.83
CA CYS A 29 -5.66 0.59 12.51
C CYS A 29 -5.36 -0.63 13.37
N ASN A 30 -6.41 -1.31 13.85
CA ASN A 30 -6.23 -2.61 14.50
C ASN A 30 -5.77 -3.64 13.48
N TYR A 31 -4.74 -4.44 13.82
CA TYR A 31 -4.32 -5.53 12.97
C TYR A 31 -5.41 -6.60 12.93
N GLY A 32 -5.99 -6.83 11.76
CA GLY A 32 -7.10 -7.78 11.58
C GLY A 32 -6.99 -8.48 10.24
N LYS A 33 -7.36 -9.77 10.22
CA LYS A 33 -7.50 -10.53 8.99
C LYS A 33 -8.88 -10.23 8.38
N SER A 34 -8.90 -9.84 7.11
CA SER A 34 -10.17 -9.65 6.39
C SER A 34 -10.89 -11.00 6.21
N LYS A 35 -12.21 -11.02 6.41
CA LYS A 35 -13.06 -12.19 6.09
C LYS A 35 -13.19 -12.44 4.59
N SER A 36 -12.89 -11.43 3.77
CA SER A 36 -12.93 -11.50 2.31
C SER A 36 -11.54 -11.64 1.66
N SER A 37 -10.49 -11.88 2.46
CA SER A 37 -9.16 -12.09 1.90
C SER A 37 -9.13 -13.37 1.07
N LEU A 38 -8.75 -13.25 -0.20
CA LEU A 38 -8.62 -14.38 -1.12
C LEU A 38 -7.22 -15.00 -1.08
N GLN A 39 -6.22 -14.23 -0.66
CA GLN A 39 -4.84 -14.68 -0.49
C GLN A 39 -4.14 -13.80 0.55
N ASP A 40 -3.50 -14.44 1.53
CA ASP A 40 -2.75 -13.74 2.57
C ASP A 40 -1.24 -13.90 2.41
N PHE A 41 -0.51 -12.82 2.65
CA PHE A 41 0.96 -12.79 2.73
C PHE A 41 1.37 -12.17 4.06
N ASP A 42 1.63 -13.00 5.06
CA ASP A 42 1.95 -12.56 6.42
C ASP A 42 3.48 -12.42 6.60
N LEU A 43 3.97 -11.19 6.56
CA LEU A 43 5.37 -10.83 6.82
C LEU A 43 5.50 -10.34 8.26
N LYS A 44 6.30 -11.05 9.07
CA LYS A 44 6.47 -10.71 10.49
C LYS A 44 7.57 -9.67 10.66
N ALA A 45 7.31 -8.63 11.45
CA ALA A 45 8.32 -7.67 11.87
C ALA A 45 9.38 -8.33 12.77
N VAL A 46 10.61 -7.81 12.72
CA VAL A 46 11.67 -8.14 13.69
C VAL A 46 11.35 -7.57 15.07
N GLN A 47 11.93 -8.18 16.11
CA GLN A 47 11.78 -7.70 17.49
C GLN A 47 12.36 -6.29 17.65
N GLY A 48 11.66 -5.42 18.37
CA GLY A 48 12.10 -4.04 18.62
C GLY A 48 11.86 -3.06 17.46
N LEU A 49 11.29 -3.50 16.34
CA LEU A 49 10.86 -2.60 15.27
C LEU A 49 9.67 -1.75 15.73
N ARG A 50 9.80 -0.43 15.61
CA ARG A 50 8.76 0.55 15.94
C ARG A 50 8.20 1.17 14.67
N VAL A 51 6.96 1.69 14.74
CA VAL A 51 6.30 2.39 13.62
C VAL A 51 7.16 3.55 13.11
N GLU A 52 7.80 4.31 14.01
CA GLU A 52 8.68 5.43 13.64
C GLU A 52 9.86 5.02 12.75
N HIS A 53 10.39 3.79 12.87
CA HIS A 53 11.47 3.29 12.01
C HIS A 53 10.97 3.10 10.58
N VAL A 54 9.74 2.57 10.42
CA VAL A 54 9.10 2.37 9.12
C VAL A 54 8.78 3.72 8.47
N LEU A 55 8.21 4.66 9.24
CA LEU A 55 7.91 6.00 8.74
C LEU A 55 9.18 6.76 8.32
N SER A 56 10.25 6.63 9.11
CA SER A 56 11.55 7.23 8.77
C SER A 56 12.10 6.66 7.47
N LEU A 57 12.01 5.34 7.27
CA LEU A 57 12.43 4.68 6.03
C LEU A 57 11.65 5.20 4.81
N ILE A 58 10.32 5.28 4.91
CA ILE A 58 9.44 5.80 3.85
C ILE A 58 9.78 7.25 3.50
N ASN A 59 10.06 8.08 4.51
CA ASN A 59 10.42 9.48 4.32
C ASN A 59 11.80 9.62 3.68
N GLN A 60 12.81 8.92 4.20
CA GLN A 60 14.20 8.97 3.71
C GLN A 60 14.32 8.48 2.27
N LYS A 61 13.56 7.45 1.89
CA LYS A 61 13.54 6.92 0.52
C LYS A 61 12.59 7.65 -0.43
N GLY A 62 11.86 8.66 0.06
CA GLY A 62 10.92 9.42 -0.76
C GLY A 62 9.66 8.64 -1.18
N GLN A 63 9.37 7.50 -0.56
CA GLN A 63 8.25 6.64 -0.99
C GLN A 63 6.87 7.27 -0.75
N HIS A 64 6.79 8.28 0.12
CA HIS A 64 5.59 9.11 0.30
C HIS A 64 5.29 10.02 -0.90
N LYS A 65 6.24 10.22 -1.81
CA LYS A 65 6.11 11.06 -3.02
C LYS A 65 5.70 10.24 -4.25
N TYR A 66 5.03 9.12 -4.02
CA TYR A 66 4.63 8.23 -5.10
C TYR A 66 3.45 8.81 -5.89
N LYS A 67 3.61 8.81 -7.22
CA LYS A 67 2.57 9.08 -8.19
C LYS A 67 2.08 7.78 -8.79
N LEU A 68 0.77 7.58 -8.78
CA LEU A 68 0.12 6.44 -9.41
C LEU A 68 0.31 6.51 -10.94
N HIS A 69 0.27 5.36 -11.60
CA HIS A 69 0.21 5.35 -13.06
C HIS A 69 -1.13 5.95 -13.52
N ARG A 70 -1.15 6.52 -14.73
CA ARG A 70 -2.29 7.32 -15.25
C ARG A 70 -3.62 6.57 -15.35
N THR A 71 -3.56 5.25 -15.34
CA THR A 71 -4.71 4.34 -15.36
C THR A 71 -5.36 4.18 -13.98
N GLY A 72 -4.80 4.78 -12.92
CA GLY A 72 -5.27 4.61 -11.54
C GLY A 72 -4.88 3.26 -10.90
N VAL A 73 -4.32 2.34 -11.70
CA VAL A 73 -3.67 1.12 -11.22
C VAL A 73 -2.18 1.39 -10.99
N GLY A 74 -1.56 0.79 -9.98
CA GLY A 74 -0.17 1.09 -9.62
C GLY A 74 0.10 1.11 -8.11
N CYS A 75 -0.96 0.99 -7.29
CA CYS A 75 -0.81 0.77 -5.86
C CYS A 75 0.03 -0.49 -5.54
N ARG A 76 -0.07 -1.54 -6.37
CA ARG A 76 0.73 -2.76 -6.22
C ARG A 76 2.22 -2.51 -6.35
N TYR A 77 2.64 -1.63 -7.26
CA TYR A 77 4.05 -1.26 -7.41
C TYR A 77 4.58 -0.54 -6.18
N TRP A 78 3.78 0.35 -5.59
CA TRP A 78 4.15 0.99 -4.33
C TRP A 78 4.32 -0.03 -3.21
N VAL A 79 3.35 -0.95 -3.05
CA VAL A 79 3.43 -2.01 -2.03
C VAL A 79 4.64 -2.92 -2.26
N GLN A 80 4.93 -3.32 -3.50
CA GLN A 80 6.14 -4.07 -3.85
C GLN A 80 7.41 -3.34 -3.41
N THR A 81 7.45 -2.03 -3.67
CA THR A 81 8.59 -1.17 -3.31
C THR A 81 8.75 -1.09 -1.79
N ILE A 82 7.66 -0.91 -1.04
CA ILE A 82 7.70 -0.90 0.44
C ILE A 82 8.18 -2.24 0.99
N ILE A 83 7.64 -3.37 0.50
CA ILE A 83 8.07 -4.70 0.96
C ILE A 83 9.56 -4.91 0.70
N LYS A 84 10.06 -4.49 -0.47
CA LYS A 84 11.49 -4.55 -0.81
C LYS A 84 12.31 -3.69 0.15
N ASP A 85 11.90 -2.47 0.44
CA ASP A 85 12.62 -1.57 1.34
C ASP A 85 12.68 -2.10 2.77
N LEU A 86 11.59 -2.69 3.26
CA LEU A 86 11.54 -3.35 4.57
C LEU A 86 12.48 -4.56 4.60
N ASN A 87 12.51 -5.35 3.54
CA ASN A 87 13.41 -6.50 3.43
C ASN A 87 14.88 -6.06 3.43
N ASP A 88 15.23 -5.08 2.59
CA ASP A 88 16.60 -4.57 2.45
C ASP A 88 17.10 -3.91 3.74
N SER A 89 16.18 -3.37 4.55
CA SER A 89 16.46 -2.79 5.88
C SER A 89 16.49 -3.84 7.00
N ASN A 90 16.34 -5.13 6.69
CA ASN A 90 16.22 -6.23 7.65
C ASN A 90 15.05 -6.08 8.65
N PHE A 91 13.96 -5.42 8.24
CA PHE A 91 12.78 -5.22 9.10
C PHE A 91 11.84 -6.42 9.09
N ILE A 92 12.00 -7.35 8.14
CA ILE A 92 11.23 -8.59 8.03
C ILE A 92 11.99 -9.73 8.71
N LYS A 93 11.32 -10.44 9.62
CA LYS A 93 11.86 -11.59 10.32
C LYS A 93 12.10 -12.73 9.34
N LYS A 94 13.28 -13.35 9.39
CA LYS A 94 13.63 -14.51 8.54
C LYS A 94 12.70 -15.70 8.74
N SER A 95 12.10 -15.85 9.93
CA SER A 95 11.12 -16.88 10.24
C SER A 95 9.68 -16.50 9.86
N SER A 96 9.48 -15.49 9.00
CA SER A 96 8.15 -15.17 8.50
C SER A 96 7.58 -16.36 7.72
N PRO A 97 6.26 -16.62 7.79
CA PRO A 97 5.63 -17.72 7.04
C PRO A 97 5.86 -17.68 5.52
N VAL A 98 6.05 -16.47 4.97
CA VAL A 98 6.41 -16.24 3.58
C VAL A 98 7.62 -15.31 3.49
N SER A 99 8.41 -15.45 2.43
CA SER A 99 9.51 -14.53 2.13
C SER A 99 9.00 -13.23 1.50
N ALA A 100 9.77 -12.15 1.62
CA ALA A 100 9.49 -10.90 0.94
C ALA A 100 9.37 -11.10 -0.58
N ALA A 101 10.26 -11.91 -1.18
CA ALA A 101 10.22 -12.23 -2.60
C ALA A 101 8.91 -12.91 -3.01
N LYS A 102 8.41 -13.86 -2.20
CA LYS A 102 7.13 -14.55 -2.47
C LYS A 102 5.94 -13.61 -2.33
N ALA A 103 5.96 -12.68 -1.36
CA ALA A 103 4.93 -11.66 -1.23
C ALA A 103 4.93 -10.68 -2.41
N ILE A 104 6.11 -10.25 -2.87
CA ILE A 104 6.27 -9.37 -4.05
C ILE A 104 5.78 -10.05 -5.32
N ASP A 105 6.07 -11.35 -5.52
CA ASP A 105 5.59 -12.10 -6.67
C ASP A 105 4.07 -12.29 -6.64
N GLY A 106 3.50 -12.52 -5.45
CA GLY A 106 2.05 -12.61 -5.25
C GLY A 106 1.28 -11.36 -5.68
N LEU A 107 1.91 -10.18 -5.62
CA LEU A 107 1.31 -8.92 -6.09
C LEU A 107 1.17 -8.82 -7.62
N ARG A 108 1.67 -9.79 -8.38
CA ARG A 108 1.55 -9.89 -9.85
C ARG A 108 0.33 -10.70 -10.29
N TYR A 109 -0.58 -11.00 -9.36
CA TYR A 109 -1.77 -11.79 -9.64
C TYR A 109 -3.03 -11.10 -9.13
N ASN A 110 -4.09 -11.21 -9.93
CA ASN A 110 -5.46 -10.98 -9.52
C ASN A 110 -6.04 -12.24 -8.91
N TYR A 111 -6.58 -12.12 -7.70
CA TYR A 111 -7.27 -13.19 -7.01
C TYR A 111 -8.77 -12.99 -7.13
N SER A 112 -9.50 -14.05 -7.45
CA SER A 112 -10.96 -14.07 -7.50
C SER A 112 -11.47 -15.29 -6.72
N ALA A 113 -12.71 -15.25 -6.22
CA ALA A 113 -13.26 -16.36 -5.44
C ALA A 113 -13.55 -17.61 -6.28
N GLU A 114 -13.86 -17.40 -7.56
CA GLU A 114 -14.39 -18.46 -8.45
C GLU A 114 -13.36 -18.95 -9.48
N GLN A 115 -12.22 -18.26 -9.61
CA GLN A 115 -11.18 -18.60 -10.58
C GLN A 115 -9.81 -18.58 -9.92
N GLY A 116 -8.89 -19.37 -10.47
CA GLY A 116 -7.49 -19.36 -10.04
C GLY A 116 -6.83 -17.99 -10.23
N PRO A 117 -5.67 -17.74 -9.59
CA PRO A 117 -4.95 -16.49 -9.74
C PRO A 117 -4.62 -16.20 -11.20
N VAL A 118 -4.97 -15.00 -11.67
CA VAL A 118 -4.69 -14.56 -13.04
C VAL A 118 -3.51 -13.61 -13.01
N PHE A 119 -2.47 -13.90 -13.78
CA PHE A 119 -1.31 -13.01 -13.88
C PHE A 119 -1.73 -11.65 -14.45
N GLU A 120 -1.33 -10.58 -13.78
CA GLU A 120 -1.47 -9.21 -14.24
C GLU A 120 -0.17 -8.49 -13.96
N GLU A 121 0.45 -7.98 -15.03
CA GLU A 121 1.71 -7.24 -14.90
C GLU A 121 1.49 -5.99 -14.04
N VAL A 122 2.45 -5.72 -13.14
CA VAL A 122 2.37 -4.57 -12.25
C VAL A 122 2.78 -3.32 -13.01
N GLU A 123 1.80 -2.45 -13.29
CA GLU A 123 2.04 -1.13 -13.85
C GLU A 123 2.81 -0.25 -12.85
N LYS A 124 3.92 0.34 -13.32
CA LYS A 124 4.80 1.17 -12.49
C LYS A 124 4.30 2.60 -12.48
N GLY A 125 4.11 3.15 -11.28
CA GLY A 125 4.08 4.60 -11.07
C GLY A 125 5.49 5.20 -10.99
N THR A 126 5.56 6.45 -10.56
CA THR A 126 6.82 7.20 -10.45
C THR A 126 7.00 7.81 -9.06
N PHE A 127 8.24 7.99 -8.62
CA PHE A 127 8.57 8.73 -7.40
C PHE A 127 9.12 10.11 -7.80
N VAL A 128 8.58 11.19 -7.22
CA VAL A 128 8.94 12.58 -7.55
C VAL A 128 9.66 13.31 -6.43
#